data_AF-A0AAV2Q5R6-F1
#
_entry.id   AF-A0AAV2Q5R6-F1
#
_cell.length_a   1.000
_cell.length_b   1.000
_cell.length_c   1.000
_cell.angle_alpha   90.00
_cell.angle_beta   90.00
_cell.angle_gamma   90.00
#
_symmetry.space_group_name_H-M   'P 1'
#
loop_
_entity.id
_entity.type
_entity.pdbx_description
1 polymer ?
#
loop_
_entity_poly.entity_id
_entity_poly.type
_entity_poly.pdbx_seq_one_letter_code
_entity_poly.pdbx_strand_id
1 'polypeptide(L)'
;MKLHAAILLTVATLAYGLQSTTTVFDMPGQSGDSRTFTTFVADLRAENFDGVIKSADNTGMWMYYDEINYSSDYGMNVVWGLNNDAEFDNTHAFSSIRYAGSSEDLYTSSFMVYEGDWFGGAEYYGETSIPSLSGLKVSSLVVIGDYAWTFYDYENWEGHCFCVYPDTSNEFPMEWSSSWR
;
A
#
# COMPACT_ATOMS: atom_id res chain seq x y z
N MET A 1 -6.34 -12.56 10.93
CA MET A 1 -5.43 -13.50 11.64
C MET A 1 -4.29 -12.72 12.33
N LYS A 2 -3.32 -13.33 13.04
CA LYS A 2 -2.29 -12.60 13.84
C LYS A 2 -0.86 -13.14 13.67
N LEU A 3 0.15 -12.26 13.54
CA LEU A 3 1.24 -12.58 12.60
C LEU A 3 2.70 -12.16 12.86
N HIS A 4 3.60 -12.76 12.04
CA HIS A 4 5.06 -12.96 12.23
C HIS A 4 5.94 -12.61 10.99
N ALA A 5 6.55 -13.57 10.25
CA ALA A 5 7.90 -13.32 9.69
C ALA A 5 8.38 -14.07 8.40
N ALA A 6 9.31 -13.43 7.66
CA ALA A 6 10.25 -14.03 6.67
C ALA A 6 11.63 -13.31 6.66
N ILE A 7 12.69 -13.83 6.02
CA ILE A 7 14.10 -13.38 6.21
C ILE A 7 14.84 -13.13 4.87
N LEU A 8 15.80 -12.19 4.84
CA LEU A 8 16.75 -12.02 3.72
C LEU A 8 18.13 -11.47 4.17
N LEU A 9 19.13 -11.48 3.28
CA LEU A 9 20.54 -11.13 3.54
C LEU A 9 21.18 -10.55 2.26
N THR A 10 21.82 -9.38 2.33
CA THR A 10 22.21 -8.58 1.13
C THR A 10 23.64 -8.02 1.16
N VAL A 11 24.12 -7.57 0.00
CA VAL A 11 25.37 -6.77 -0.19
C VAL A 11 25.01 -5.55 -1.04
N ALA A 12 25.46 -4.36 -0.65
CA ALA A 12 24.96 -3.10 -1.21
C ALA A 12 25.83 -2.49 -2.33
N THR A 13 25.17 -2.03 -3.40
CA THR A 13 25.65 -1.01 -4.34
C THR A 13 24.53 -0.02 -4.59
N LEU A 14 24.78 1.27 -4.40
CA LEU A 14 23.75 2.32 -4.50
C LEU A 14 23.39 2.63 -5.96
N ALA A 15 22.45 1.87 -6.51
CA ALA A 15 21.36 2.48 -7.28
C ALA A 15 20.29 2.94 -6.27
N TYR A 16 19.61 4.05 -6.54
CA TYR A 16 18.32 4.33 -5.90
C TYR A 16 17.28 3.42 -6.57
N GLY A 17 16.40 2.82 -5.77
CA GLY A 17 15.33 1.98 -6.27
C GLY A 17 14.24 2.79 -6.97
N LEU A 18 13.25 2.09 -7.53
CA LEU A 18 12.09 2.75 -8.12
C LEU A 18 11.09 3.04 -7.00
N GLN A 19 11.08 4.27 -6.49
CA GLN A 19 10.22 4.66 -5.36
C GLN A 19 8.73 4.71 -5.76
N SER A 20 7.84 4.46 -4.80
CA SER A 20 6.41 4.73 -4.92
C SER A 20 6.15 6.22 -5.13
N THR A 21 5.48 6.59 -6.23
CA THR A 21 5.09 7.98 -6.52
C THR A 21 3.67 8.05 -7.07
N THR A 22 2.92 9.09 -6.71
CA THR A 22 1.70 9.48 -7.42
C THR A 22 1.75 10.96 -7.75
N THR A 23 1.33 11.34 -8.95
CA THR A 23 0.95 12.72 -9.26
C THR A 23 -0.56 12.79 -9.43
N VAL A 24 -1.23 13.55 -8.58
CA VAL A 24 -2.68 13.73 -8.59
C VAL A 24 -3.06 15.07 -9.21
N PHE A 25 -4.22 15.13 -9.86
CA PHE A 25 -4.68 16.26 -10.66
C PHE A 25 -6.13 16.65 -10.35
N ASP A 26 -6.47 17.94 -10.45
CA ASP A 26 -7.82 18.46 -10.15
C ASP A 26 -8.82 18.37 -11.32
N MET A 27 -8.35 17.98 -12.52
CA MET A 27 -9.20 17.63 -13.66
C MET A 27 -8.90 16.22 -14.22
N PRO A 28 -9.84 15.63 -14.99
CA PRO A 28 -9.60 14.42 -15.77
C PRO A 28 -8.43 14.53 -16.75
N GLY A 29 -7.87 13.40 -17.18
CA GLY A 29 -6.84 13.32 -18.22
C GLY A 29 -5.51 13.95 -17.82
N GLN A 30 -5.07 13.72 -16.57
CA GLN A 30 -3.78 14.13 -16.02
C GLN A 30 -3.51 15.63 -16.23
N SER A 31 -4.52 16.45 -15.93
CA SER A 31 -4.53 17.87 -16.29
C SER A 31 -5.06 18.78 -15.16
N GLY A 32 -4.68 20.06 -15.22
CA GLY A 32 -5.07 21.08 -14.24
C GLY A 32 -3.98 21.45 -13.24
N ASP A 33 -4.36 21.79 -12.01
CA ASP A 33 -3.43 21.90 -10.89
C ASP A 33 -3.07 20.49 -10.38
N SER A 34 -1.85 20.31 -9.86
CA SER A 34 -1.35 18.99 -9.49
C SER A 34 -0.40 18.97 -8.30
N ARG A 35 -0.31 17.81 -7.65
CA ARG A 35 0.61 17.53 -6.53
C ARG A 35 1.26 16.17 -6.76
N THR A 36 2.58 16.10 -6.58
CA THR A 36 3.32 14.82 -6.60
C THR A 36 3.66 14.42 -5.17
N PHE A 37 3.30 13.19 -4.80
CA PHE A 37 3.51 12.63 -3.47
C PHE A 37 4.38 11.37 -3.56
N THR A 38 5.35 11.27 -2.64
CA THR A 38 6.25 10.11 -2.46
C THR A 38 6.22 9.59 -1.02
N THR A 39 5.29 10.10 -0.22
CA THR A 39 5.06 9.78 1.20
C THR A 39 3.56 9.71 1.44
N PHE A 40 3.14 9.09 2.54
CA PHE A 40 1.72 9.05 2.90
C PHE A 40 1.23 10.45 3.32
N VAL A 41 -0.01 10.80 2.99
CA VAL A 41 -0.67 12.04 3.42
C VAL A 41 -1.95 11.69 4.15
N ALA A 42 -1.94 11.84 5.48
CA ALA A 42 -3.08 11.51 6.34
C ALA A 42 -4.25 12.53 6.25
N ASP A 43 -4.00 13.72 5.70
CA ASP A 43 -4.97 14.82 5.60
C ASP A 43 -4.60 15.74 4.42
N LEU A 44 -5.29 15.60 3.29
CA LEU A 44 -5.02 16.37 2.05
C LEU A 44 -5.35 17.87 2.18
N ARG A 45 -5.97 18.31 3.28
CA ARG A 45 -6.18 19.74 3.58
C ARG A 45 -4.87 20.46 3.90
N ALA A 46 -3.87 19.75 4.43
CA ALA A 46 -2.53 20.30 4.62
C ALA A 46 -1.88 20.68 3.27
N GLU A 47 -2.12 19.87 2.24
CA GLU A 47 -1.57 20.02 0.89
C GLU A 47 -2.43 20.93 -0.02
N ASN A 48 -3.54 21.45 0.51
CA ASN A 48 -4.56 22.21 -0.20
C ASN A 48 -5.10 21.46 -1.44
N PHE A 49 -5.31 20.14 -1.30
CA PHE A 49 -5.76 19.25 -2.38
C PHE A 49 -6.86 18.26 -1.95
N ASP A 50 -7.57 18.61 -0.88
CA ASP A 50 -8.68 17.86 -0.29
C ASP A 50 -9.91 17.80 -1.21
N GLY A 51 -10.45 16.60 -1.45
CA GLY A 51 -11.67 16.36 -2.22
C GLY A 51 -11.62 16.65 -3.73
N VAL A 52 -10.58 17.35 -4.22
CA VAL A 52 -10.49 17.84 -5.61
C VAL A 52 -9.88 16.87 -6.61
N ILE A 53 -9.23 15.79 -6.18
CA ILE A 53 -8.57 14.81 -7.07
C ILE A 53 -9.57 14.23 -8.07
N LYS A 54 -9.24 14.26 -9.38
CA LYS A 54 -10.06 13.71 -10.48
C LYS A 54 -9.30 12.78 -11.42
N SER A 55 -7.99 12.92 -11.53
CA SER A 55 -7.13 11.90 -12.17
C SER A 55 -5.77 11.80 -11.46
N ALA A 56 -5.01 10.75 -11.78
CA ALA A 56 -3.65 10.55 -11.29
C ALA A 56 -2.77 9.81 -12.30
N ASP A 57 -1.46 9.94 -12.15
CA ASP A 57 -0.40 9.09 -12.74
C ASP A 57 0.35 8.42 -11.58
N ASN A 58 0.51 7.09 -11.63
CA ASN A 58 0.92 6.27 -10.48
C ASN A 58 2.10 5.35 -10.83
N THR A 59 3.11 5.36 -9.98
CA THR A 59 4.14 4.31 -9.92
C THR A 59 4.10 3.66 -8.53
N GLY A 60 3.88 2.35 -8.49
CA GLY A 60 3.60 1.60 -7.26
C GLY A 60 2.11 1.42 -6.97
N MET A 61 1.78 0.76 -5.87
CA MET A 61 0.39 0.55 -5.41
C MET A 61 -0.02 1.69 -4.47
N TRP A 62 -0.91 2.57 -4.93
CA TRP A 62 -1.48 3.68 -4.17
C TRP A 62 -2.95 3.44 -3.81
N MET A 63 -3.35 3.94 -2.64
CA MET A 63 -4.67 3.79 -2.04
C MET A 63 -5.23 5.18 -1.71
N TYR A 64 -6.47 5.44 -2.14
CA TYR A 64 -7.12 6.74 -2.19
C TYR A 64 -8.42 6.74 -1.38
N TYR A 65 -8.41 7.43 -0.25
CA TYR A 65 -9.40 7.32 0.81
C TYR A 65 -10.31 8.56 0.83
N ASP A 66 -11.62 8.37 0.90
CA ASP A 66 -12.63 9.43 1.05
C ASP A 66 -12.53 10.14 2.40
N GLU A 67 -12.06 9.46 3.46
CA GLU A 67 -11.85 10.05 4.78
C GLU A 67 -10.36 10.22 5.15
N ILE A 68 -10.12 11.00 6.21
CA ILE A 68 -8.76 11.26 6.73
C ILE A 68 -8.18 10.05 7.49
N ASN A 69 -6.86 10.02 7.66
CA ASN A 69 -6.12 8.96 8.37
C ASN A 69 -6.34 7.55 7.81
N TYR A 70 -6.45 7.42 6.49
CA TYR A 70 -6.55 6.14 5.77
C TYR A 70 -7.80 5.34 6.18
N SER A 71 -8.94 6.04 6.24
CA SER A 71 -10.27 5.53 6.60
C SER A 71 -11.26 5.73 5.44
N SER A 72 -12.41 5.07 5.46
CA SER A 72 -13.37 5.12 4.35
C SER A 72 -14.79 4.80 4.81
N ASP A 73 -15.76 5.63 4.40
CA ASP A 73 -17.19 5.46 4.68
C ASP A 73 -17.96 4.98 3.42
N TYR A 74 -17.54 5.43 2.23
CA TYR A 74 -18.20 5.15 0.95
C TYR A 74 -17.43 4.22 0.02
N GLY A 75 -16.17 3.91 0.34
CA GLY A 75 -15.27 3.08 -0.46
C GLY A 75 -14.08 3.87 -1.00
N MET A 76 -12.98 3.16 -1.20
CA MET A 76 -11.70 3.73 -1.64
C MET A 76 -11.31 3.22 -3.02
N ASN A 77 -10.38 3.92 -3.67
CA ASN A 77 -9.76 3.45 -4.91
C ASN A 77 -8.35 2.94 -4.64
N VAL A 78 -7.96 1.91 -5.40
CA VAL A 78 -6.64 1.31 -5.37
C VAL A 78 -6.11 1.35 -6.79
N VAL A 79 -4.94 1.97 -7.00
CA VAL A 79 -4.30 2.08 -8.32
C VAL A 79 -2.91 1.49 -8.20
N TRP A 80 -2.52 0.62 -9.14
CA TRP A 80 -1.20 0.00 -9.14
C TRP A 80 -0.66 -0.16 -10.56
N GLY A 81 0.66 -0.07 -10.71
CA GLY A 81 1.37 -0.22 -11.99
C GLY A 81 2.60 0.67 -12.04
N LEU A 82 3.19 0.81 -13.23
CA LEU A 82 4.34 1.66 -13.51
C LEU A 82 3.98 2.75 -14.53
N ASN A 83 3.78 3.99 -14.07
CA ASN A 83 3.21 5.10 -14.85
C ASN A 83 1.77 4.79 -15.31
N ASN A 84 0.92 4.37 -14.36
CA ASN A 84 -0.47 4.00 -14.60
C ASN A 84 -1.41 5.21 -14.40
N ASP A 85 -1.99 5.66 -15.52
CA ASP A 85 -3.03 6.69 -15.58
C ASP A 85 -4.35 6.18 -14.98
N ALA A 86 -4.85 6.86 -13.95
CA ALA A 86 -6.14 6.59 -13.33
C ALA A 86 -7.09 7.78 -13.46
N GLU A 87 -8.35 7.49 -13.80
CA GLU A 87 -9.46 8.43 -13.81
C GLU A 87 -10.41 8.13 -12.64
N PHE A 88 -10.81 9.17 -11.90
CA PHE A 88 -11.74 9.07 -10.79
C PHE A 88 -13.03 9.82 -11.11
N ASP A 89 -14.18 9.21 -10.81
CA ASP A 89 -15.46 9.86 -11.07
C ASP A 89 -15.75 11.02 -10.09
N ASN A 90 -16.78 11.80 -10.42
CA ASN A 90 -17.20 12.96 -9.62
C ASN A 90 -17.89 12.62 -8.28
N THR A 91 -18.05 11.34 -7.93
CA THR A 91 -18.59 10.93 -6.62
C THR A 91 -17.48 10.71 -5.58
N HIS A 92 -16.25 10.48 -6.02
CA HIS A 92 -15.09 10.36 -5.14
C HIS A 92 -14.49 11.74 -4.82
N ALA A 93 -14.30 11.99 -3.52
CA ALA A 93 -13.65 13.16 -2.97
C ALA A 93 -12.65 12.66 -1.91
N PHE A 94 -11.39 12.48 -2.30
CA PHE A 94 -10.39 11.87 -1.43
C PHE A 94 -9.81 12.88 -0.43
N SER A 95 -9.65 12.45 0.82
CA SER A 95 -9.16 13.23 1.96
C SER A 95 -7.84 12.68 2.54
N SER A 96 -7.44 11.45 2.22
CA SER A 96 -6.09 10.93 2.51
C SER A 96 -5.58 9.91 1.48
N ILE A 97 -4.26 9.72 1.42
CA ILE A 97 -3.59 8.78 0.51
C ILE A 97 -2.39 8.07 1.17
N ARG A 98 -2.14 6.82 0.79
CA ARG A 98 -0.88 6.10 1.09
C ARG A 98 -0.53 5.11 -0.02
N TYR A 99 0.69 4.57 0.02
CA TYR A 99 1.12 3.47 -0.87
C TYR A 99 1.40 2.20 -0.07
N ALA A 100 1.53 1.07 -0.77
CA ALA A 100 2.03 -0.19 -0.24
C ALA A 100 3.43 -0.47 -0.81
N GLY A 101 4.34 -0.98 0.02
CA GLY A 101 5.73 -1.30 -0.36
C GLY A 101 6.76 -0.47 0.43
N SER A 102 8.04 -0.61 0.07
CA SER A 102 9.12 0.22 0.65
C SER A 102 9.05 1.67 0.15
N SER A 103 9.57 2.63 0.92
CA SER A 103 9.78 4.00 0.45
C SER A 103 10.89 4.10 -0.60
N GLU A 104 11.86 3.17 -0.58
CA GLU A 104 13.10 3.29 -1.35
C GLU A 104 13.10 2.50 -2.67
N ASP A 105 12.34 1.41 -2.76
CA ASP A 105 12.26 0.57 -3.95
C ASP A 105 11.00 -0.32 -3.98
N LEU A 106 10.23 -0.22 -5.07
CA LEU A 106 9.06 -1.07 -5.35
C LEU A 106 9.38 -2.55 -5.50
N TYR A 107 10.64 -2.91 -5.77
CA TYR A 107 11.07 -4.31 -5.84
C TYR A 107 11.56 -4.86 -4.49
N THR A 108 11.57 -4.06 -3.41
CA THR A 108 11.96 -4.54 -2.08
C THR A 108 10.90 -5.47 -1.49
N SER A 109 11.28 -6.74 -1.34
CA SER A 109 10.42 -7.79 -0.81
C SER A 109 9.95 -7.50 0.61
N SER A 110 8.66 -7.21 0.75
CA SER A 110 8.08 -6.65 1.96
C SER A 110 6.61 -7.03 2.13
N PHE A 111 6.10 -6.93 3.36
CA PHE A 111 4.69 -7.09 3.67
C PHE A 111 4.14 -5.86 4.39
N MET A 112 2.88 -5.56 4.09
CA MET A 112 2.07 -4.53 4.73
C MET A 112 0.80 -5.22 5.25
N VAL A 113 0.45 -5.00 6.50
CA VAL A 113 -0.76 -5.55 7.12
C VAL A 113 -1.50 -4.48 7.89
N TYR A 114 -2.83 -4.50 7.82
CA TYR A 114 -3.68 -3.38 8.23
C TYR A 114 -4.80 -3.82 9.17
N GLU A 115 -5.22 -2.96 10.09
CA GLU A 115 -6.26 -3.28 11.10
C GLU A 115 -7.69 -3.27 10.53
N GLY A 116 -7.98 -2.42 9.55
CA GLY A 116 -9.27 -2.37 8.86
C GLY A 116 -9.25 -3.13 7.53
N ASP A 117 -10.44 -3.54 7.06
CA ASP A 117 -10.62 -3.99 5.67
C ASP A 117 -10.21 -2.88 4.67
N TRP A 118 -9.98 -3.28 3.42
CA TRP A 118 -9.50 -2.44 2.33
C TRP A 118 -8.22 -1.68 2.66
N PHE A 119 -7.32 -2.25 3.46
CA PHE A 119 -6.11 -1.55 3.90
C PHE A 119 -6.48 -0.30 4.74
N GLY A 120 -7.45 -0.45 5.63
CA GLY A 120 -7.92 0.63 6.50
C GLY A 120 -7.11 0.79 7.79
N GLY A 121 -6.96 2.03 8.26
CA GLY A 121 -6.45 2.34 9.60
C GLY A 121 -5.00 1.92 9.85
N ALA A 122 -4.74 1.45 11.08
CA ALA A 122 -3.39 1.16 11.58
C ALA A 122 -2.67 0.09 10.75
N GLU A 123 -1.39 0.31 10.49
CA GLU A 123 -0.55 -0.49 9.60
C GLU A 123 0.66 -1.04 10.36
N TYR A 124 1.17 -2.18 9.90
CA TYR A 124 2.51 -2.64 10.17
C TYR A 124 3.23 -2.98 8.86
N TYR A 125 4.40 -2.37 8.66
CA TYR A 125 5.31 -2.61 7.54
C TYR A 125 6.49 -3.50 7.97
N GLY A 126 6.93 -4.43 7.10
CA GLY A 126 8.15 -5.20 7.36
C GLY A 126 8.84 -5.80 6.14
N GLU A 127 10.17 -5.77 6.19
CA GLU A 127 11.09 -6.41 5.22
C GLU A 127 11.74 -7.68 5.79
N THR A 128 11.60 -7.95 7.11
CA THR A 128 12.38 -8.99 7.82
C THR A 128 11.59 -9.74 8.89
N SER A 129 12.24 -10.70 9.57
CA SER A 129 11.59 -11.61 10.51
C SER A 129 11.41 -10.99 11.89
N ILE A 130 10.18 -10.69 12.24
CA ILE A 130 9.74 -10.37 13.61
C ILE A 130 9.06 -11.60 14.28
N PRO A 131 8.96 -11.65 15.61
CA PRO A 131 8.21 -12.70 16.31
C PRO A 131 6.76 -12.31 16.65
N SER A 132 6.36 -11.05 16.42
CA SER A 132 5.00 -10.52 16.67
C SER A 132 4.76 -9.18 15.96
N LEU A 133 3.56 -9.03 15.37
CA LEU A 133 2.93 -7.78 14.93
C LEU A 133 2.54 -6.82 16.07
N SER A 134 3.16 -6.92 17.25
CA SER A 134 2.92 -6.06 18.42
C SER A 134 1.45 -5.93 18.83
N GLY A 135 0.66 -6.98 18.57
CA GLY A 135 -0.75 -7.05 18.93
C GLY A 135 -1.77 -6.59 17.88
N LEU A 136 -1.36 -6.09 16.71
CA LEU A 136 -2.25 -5.66 15.61
C LEU A 136 -3.25 -6.76 15.22
N LYS A 137 -4.52 -6.42 15.00
CA LYS A 137 -5.54 -7.34 14.48
C LYS A 137 -5.63 -7.18 12.97
N VAL A 138 -4.88 -7.97 12.21
CA VAL A 138 -4.91 -7.84 10.74
C VAL A 138 -6.31 -8.16 10.20
N SER A 139 -6.81 -7.30 9.32
CA SER A 139 -8.04 -7.45 8.51
C SER A 139 -7.75 -7.56 7.00
N SER A 140 -6.69 -6.90 6.52
CA SER A 140 -6.24 -6.95 5.12
C SER A 140 -4.71 -6.91 5.00
N LEU A 141 -4.16 -7.23 3.82
CA LEU A 141 -2.71 -7.30 3.57
C LEU A 141 -2.31 -6.96 2.13
N VAL A 142 -1.06 -6.52 1.97
CA VAL A 142 -0.33 -6.51 0.69
C VAL A 142 1.03 -7.19 0.90
N VAL A 143 1.51 -7.95 -0.08
CA VAL A 143 2.89 -8.45 -0.17
C VAL A 143 3.47 -8.02 -1.51
N ILE A 144 4.70 -7.51 -1.49
CA ILE A 144 5.43 -7.04 -2.67
C ILE A 144 6.79 -7.76 -2.75
N GLY A 145 7.33 -7.90 -3.97
CA GLY A 145 8.65 -8.49 -4.28
C GLY A 145 8.64 -10.00 -4.50
N ASP A 146 9.80 -10.58 -4.80
CA ASP A 146 9.93 -11.96 -5.30
C ASP A 146 9.68 -13.08 -4.27
N TYR A 147 9.60 -12.74 -2.98
CA TYR A 147 9.51 -13.75 -1.92
C TYR A 147 8.08 -13.96 -1.42
N ALA A 148 7.66 -15.22 -1.35
CA ALA A 148 6.47 -15.62 -0.64
C ALA A 148 6.66 -15.48 0.87
N TRP A 149 5.63 -15.00 1.56
CA TRP A 149 5.63 -14.79 3.00
C TRP A 149 4.71 -15.82 3.66
N THR A 150 5.16 -16.42 4.77
CA THR A 150 4.37 -17.37 5.56
C THR A 150 3.74 -16.66 6.74
N PHE A 151 2.41 -16.70 6.77
CA PHE A 151 1.56 -15.97 7.67
C PHE A 151 0.86 -16.93 8.65
N TYR A 152 0.85 -16.61 9.94
CA TYR A 152 0.52 -17.51 11.07
C TYR A 152 -0.70 -17.03 11.89
N ASP A 153 -0.99 -17.70 13.02
CA ASP A 153 -2.04 -17.34 13.99
C ASP A 153 -1.53 -16.81 15.35
N TYR A 154 -0.41 -17.34 15.86
CA TYR A 154 0.12 -17.07 17.21
C TYR A 154 1.62 -16.72 17.22
N GLU A 155 2.01 -15.88 18.18
CA GLU A 155 3.38 -15.34 18.32
C GLU A 155 4.46 -16.42 18.29
N ASN A 156 5.62 -16.06 17.72
CA ASN A 156 6.76 -16.97 17.54
C ASN A 156 6.48 -18.15 16.58
N TRP A 157 5.81 -17.88 15.45
CA TRP A 157 5.57 -18.84 14.36
C TRP A 157 4.67 -20.04 14.74
N GLU A 158 3.72 -19.85 15.67
CA GLU A 158 2.85 -20.91 16.16
C GLU A 158 1.41 -20.84 15.58
N GLY A 159 0.67 -21.95 15.71
CA GLY A 159 -0.72 -22.08 15.28
C GLY A 159 -0.90 -22.62 13.86
N HIS A 160 -1.99 -22.24 13.19
CA HIS A 160 -2.12 -22.47 11.76
C HIS A 160 -1.19 -21.53 10.99
N CYS A 161 -1.01 -21.81 9.70
CA CYS A 161 -0.38 -20.89 8.78
C CYS A 161 -1.00 -20.98 7.37
N PHE A 162 -0.84 -19.91 6.61
CA PHE A 162 -1.08 -19.79 5.19
C PHE A 162 0.11 -19.09 4.54
N CYS A 163 0.30 -19.24 3.25
CA CYS A 163 1.36 -18.56 2.51
C CYS A 163 0.73 -17.61 1.50
N VAL A 164 1.24 -16.38 1.43
CA VAL A 164 0.91 -15.43 0.37
C VAL A 164 2.06 -15.43 -0.63
N TYR A 165 1.73 -15.64 -1.90
CA TYR A 165 2.69 -15.72 -3.00
C TYR A 165 2.45 -14.53 -3.93
N PRO A 166 3.38 -13.56 -4.01
CA PRO A 166 3.30 -12.48 -5.00
C PRO A 166 3.14 -13.02 -6.42
N ASP A 167 2.21 -12.46 -7.19
CA ASP A 167 2.09 -12.80 -8.60
C ASP A 167 3.20 -12.10 -9.38
N THR A 168 4.19 -12.90 -9.79
CA THR A 168 5.38 -12.49 -10.56
C THR A 168 5.08 -12.20 -12.04
N SER A 169 3.81 -12.23 -12.47
CA SER A 169 3.37 -11.77 -13.80
C SER A 169 2.92 -10.31 -13.83
N ASN A 170 2.80 -9.65 -12.67
CA ASN A 170 2.61 -8.21 -12.54
C ASN A 170 3.89 -7.42 -12.90
N GLU A 171 3.74 -6.12 -13.21
CA GLU A 171 4.85 -5.20 -13.57
C GLU A 171 5.90 -5.03 -12.45
N PHE A 172 5.46 -5.18 -11.21
CA PHE A 172 6.26 -5.51 -10.05
C PHE A 172 5.56 -6.65 -9.29
N PRO A 173 6.27 -7.67 -8.78
CA PRO A 173 5.63 -8.80 -8.11
C PRO A 173 4.81 -8.36 -6.89
N MET A 174 3.54 -8.73 -6.85
CA MET A 174 2.61 -8.33 -5.79
C MET A 174 1.44 -9.30 -5.65
N GLU A 175 0.93 -9.46 -4.42
CA GLU A 175 -0.34 -10.12 -4.10
C GLU A 175 -1.02 -9.39 -2.92
N TRP A 176 -2.35 -9.31 -2.91
CA TRP A 176 -3.09 -8.57 -1.88
C TRP A 176 -4.45 -9.18 -1.54
N SER A 177 -4.90 -8.94 -0.30
CA SER A 177 -6.26 -9.25 0.12
C SER A 177 -6.84 -8.07 0.88
N SER A 178 -7.94 -7.49 0.39
CA SER A 178 -8.64 -6.39 1.03
C SER A 178 -9.54 -6.82 2.19
N SER A 179 -9.76 -8.12 2.43
CA SER A 179 -10.56 -8.59 3.56
C SER A 179 -10.27 -10.06 3.87
N TRP A 180 -10.11 -10.44 5.14
CA TRP A 180 -10.19 -11.85 5.53
C TRP A 180 -11.60 -12.41 5.31
N ARG A 181 -11.66 -13.72 5.09
CA ARG A 181 -12.88 -14.54 5.05
C ARG A 181 -12.64 -15.81 5.86
#